data_AF-A0A962IEY1-F1
#
_entry.id   AF-A0A962IEY1-F1
#
_cell.length_a   1.000
_cell.length_b   1.000
_cell.length_c   1.000
_cell.angle_alpha   90.00
_cell.angle_beta   90.00
_cell.angle_gamma   90.00
#
_symmetry.space_group_name_H-M   'P 1'
#
loop_
_entity.id
_entity.type
_entity.pdbx_description
1 polymer ?
#
loop_
_entity_poly.entity_id
_entity_poly.type
_entity_poly.pdbx_seq_one_letter_code
_entity_poly.pdbx_strand_id
1 'polypeptide(L)'
;AKVAPTGKQNSFASRAYTSYLLAEKGTQQPRSLSVAFLKAIRNPDPMQAAITALETQREHFDRVYGACADQYRVLNAHAGAGDTLETLLAFVRE
;
A
#
# COMPACT_ATOMS: atom_id res chain seq x y z
N ALA A 1 -1.48 -10.84 1.57
CA ALA A 1 -0.10 -10.30 1.63
C ALA A 1 1.02 -11.34 1.44
N LYS A 2 0.76 -12.66 1.49
CA LYS A 2 1.78 -13.71 1.26
C LYS A 2 1.48 -14.66 0.09
N VAL A 3 0.36 -14.45 -0.61
CA VAL A 3 -0.12 -15.33 -1.67
C VAL A 3 0.02 -14.61 -2.99
N ALA A 4 0.83 -15.16 -3.88
CA ALA A 4 1.03 -14.67 -5.24
C ALA A 4 0.12 -15.44 -6.24
N PRO A 5 -0.23 -14.84 -7.40
CA PRO A 5 -1.02 -15.51 -8.43
C PRO A 5 -0.36 -16.81 -8.89
N THR A 6 -1.16 -17.85 -9.12
CA THR A 6 -0.69 -19.22 -9.46
C THR A 6 -0.22 -19.39 -10.91
N GLY A 7 -0.44 -18.39 -11.77
CA GLY A 7 -0.07 -18.44 -13.18
C GLY A 7 1.44 -18.53 -13.41
N LYS A 8 1.86 -19.54 -14.19
CA LYS A 8 3.27 -19.82 -14.55
C LYS A 8 4.25 -19.88 -13.36
N GLN A 9 3.78 -20.18 -12.14
CA GLN A 9 4.66 -20.32 -10.97
C GLN A 9 5.72 -21.42 -11.15
N ASN A 10 5.40 -22.52 -11.85
CA ASN A 10 6.35 -23.60 -12.11
C ASN A 10 7.49 -23.20 -13.06
N SER A 11 7.33 -22.11 -13.82
CA SER A 11 8.35 -21.64 -14.78
C SER A 11 9.10 -20.39 -14.29
N PHE A 12 8.48 -19.57 -13.43
CA PHE A 12 9.06 -18.29 -12.98
C PHE A 12 9.18 -18.14 -11.46
N ALA A 13 8.73 -19.13 -10.67
CA ALA A 13 8.84 -19.16 -9.21
C ALA A 13 8.36 -17.88 -8.50
N SER A 14 7.31 -17.22 -9.01
CA SER A 14 6.78 -15.97 -8.46
C SER A 14 6.08 -16.18 -7.10
N ARG A 15 6.87 -16.24 -6.03
CA ARG A 15 6.40 -16.24 -4.63
C ARG A 15 6.83 -14.94 -3.95
N ALA A 16 6.21 -13.84 -4.33
CA ALA A 16 6.56 -12.52 -3.80
C ALA A 16 5.81 -12.21 -2.49
N TYR A 17 6.54 -11.71 -1.51
CA TYR A 17 5.96 -11.00 -0.37
C TYR A 17 5.59 -9.58 -0.78
N THR A 18 4.55 -9.03 -0.17
CA THR A 18 4.14 -7.63 -0.38
C THR A 18 5.23 -6.67 0.12
N SER A 19 5.74 -5.78 -0.74
CA SER A 19 6.78 -4.79 -0.38
C SER A 19 6.23 -3.61 0.43
N TYR A 20 4.97 -3.23 0.19
CA TYR A 20 4.29 -2.15 0.89
C TYR A 20 2.80 -2.46 1.02
N LEU A 21 2.22 -2.22 2.20
CA LEU A 21 0.81 -2.41 2.49
C LEU A 21 0.31 -1.24 3.33
N LEU A 22 -0.73 -0.58 2.86
CA LEU A 22 -1.49 0.44 3.59
C LEU A 22 -2.88 -0.12 3.87
N ALA A 23 -3.28 -0.15 5.13
CA ALA A 23 -4.66 -0.44 5.52
C ALA A 23 -5.26 0.81 6.15
N GLU A 24 -6.40 1.24 5.62
CA GLU A 24 -7.19 2.36 6.16
C GLU A 24 -8.51 1.82 6.70
N LYS A 25 -8.97 2.37 7.83
CA LYS A 25 -10.23 2.04 8.48
C LYS A 25 -10.98 3.32 8.79
N GLY A 26 -12.28 3.30 8.54
CA GLY A 26 -13.19 4.38 8.90
C GLY A 26 -14.59 4.17 8.34
N THR A 27 -15.47 5.11 8.64
CA THR A 27 -16.89 5.07 8.21
C THR A 27 -17.14 5.72 6.85
N GLN A 28 -16.12 6.36 6.29
CA GLN A 28 -16.21 7.07 5.03
C GLN A 28 -16.17 6.13 3.82
N GLN A 29 -16.61 6.63 2.67
CA GLN A 29 -16.58 5.85 1.43
C GLN A 29 -15.13 5.49 1.05
N PRO A 30 -14.82 4.23 0.74
CA PRO A 30 -13.49 3.84 0.28
C PRO A 30 -13.06 4.65 -0.94
N ARG A 31 -11.84 5.17 -0.91
CA ARG A 31 -11.26 5.95 -2.02
C ARG A 31 -10.19 5.15 -2.75
N SER A 32 -10.10 5.35 -4.06
CA SER A 32 -9.03 4.78 -4.86
C SER A 32 -7.81 5.70 -4.86
N LEU A 33 -6.64 5.16 -4.53
CA LEU A 33 -5.36 5.85 -4.67
C LEU A 33 -4.66 5.56 -6.02
N SER A 34 -5.32 4.85 -6.94
CA SER A 34 -4.72 4.50 -8.26
C SER A 34 -4.30 5.72 -9.08
N VAL A 35 -4.89 6.89 -8.80
CA VAL A 35 -4.54 8.18 -9.40
C VAL A 35 -3.07 8.54 -9.21
N ALA A 36 -2.44 8.09 -8.12
CA ALA A 36 -1.01 8.26 -7.85
C ALA A 36 -0.11 7.73 -8.99
N PHE A 37 -0.62 6.78 -9.79
CA PHE A 37 0.13 6.09 -10.83
C PHE A 37 -0.36 6.40 -12.25
N LEU A 38 -1.29 7.34 -12.44
CA LEU A 38 -1.74 7.74 -13.78
C LEU A 38 -0.59 8.28 -14.61
N LYS A 39 0.29 9.08 -13.98
CA LYS A 39 1.57 9.43 -14.57
C LYS A 39 2.56 8.32 -14.27
N ALA A 40 3.11 7.72 -15.33
CA ALA A 40 4.11 6.67 -15.21
C ALA A 40 5.31 7.15 -14.36
N ILE A 41 5.69 6.34 -13.37
CA ILE A 41 6.84 6.60 -12.52
C ILE A 41 8.11 6.29 -13.32
N ARG A 42 8.98 7.28 -13.47
CA ARG A 42 10.30 7.15 -14.09
C ARG A 42 11.35 7.57 -13.06
N ASN A 43 11.91 6.59 -12.37
CA ASN A 43 12.92 6.81 -11.32
C ASN A 43 13.91 5.64 -11.31
N PRO A 44 15.21 5.86 -11.05
CA PRO A 44 16.17 4.79 -10.81
C PRO A 44 15.76 3.81 -9.71
N ASP A 45 15.05 4.30 -8.69
CA ASP A 45 14.39 3.50 -7.66
C ASP A 45 12.85 3.59 -7.83
N PRO A 46 12.26 2.73 -8.67
CA PRO A 46 10.83 2.77 -8.94
C PRO A 46 9.99 2.36 -7.74
N MET A 47 10.52 1.55 -6.82
CA MET A 47 9.76 1.07 -5.65
C MET A 47 9.58 2.19 -4.63
N GLN A 48 10.68 2.84 -4.22
CA GLN A 48 10.61 3.95 -3.28
C GLN A 48 9.79 5.12 -3.87
N ALA A 49 9.95 5.39 -5.17
CA ALA A 49 9.17 6.42 -5.85
C ALA A 49 7.66 6.09 -5.88
N ALA A 50 7.29 4.82 -6.06
CA ALA A 50 5.89 4.39 -6.03
C ALA A 50 5.27 4.50 -4.64
N ILE A 51 6.00 4.11 -3.60
CA ILE A 51 5.56 4.26 -2.20
C ILE A 51 5.32 5.75 -1.89
N THR A 52 6.31 6.59 -2.22
CA THR A 52 6.23 8.04 -2.00
C THR A 52 5.04 8.67 -2.73
N ALA A 53 4.82 8.30 -4.00
CA ALA A 53 3.69 8.81 -4.78
C ALA A 53 2.33 8.41 -4.17
N LEU A 54 2.22 7.17 -3.67
CA LEU A 54 1.00 6.68 -3.01
C LEU A 54 0.72 7.42 -1.70
N GLU A 55 1.74 7.58 -0.85
CA GLU A 55 1.65 8.30 0.42
C GLU A 55 1.30 9.78 0.19
N THR A 56 1.95 10.42 -0.79
CA THR A 56 1.67 11.81 -1.19
C THR A 56 0.22 11.96 -1.66
N GLN A 57 -0.28 11.04 -2.49
CA GLN A 57 -1.67 11.08 -2.96
C GLN A 57 -2.67 10.95 -1.81
N ARG A 58 -2.40 10.07 -0.84
CA ARG A 58 -3.20 9.91 0.38
C ARG A 58 -3.24 11.21 1.19
N GLU A 59 -2.07 11.82 1.42
CA GLU A 59 -1.95 13.09 2.14
C GLU A 59 -2.64 14.25 1.44
N HIS A 60 -2.56 14.32 0.10
CA HIS A 60 -3.29 15.32 -0.68
C HIS A 60 -4.80 15.19 -0.50
N PHE A 61 -5.33 13.96 -0.50
CA PHE A 61 -6.74 13.73 -0.22
C PHE A 61 -7.11 14.17 1.20
N ASP A 62 -6.33 13.76 2.19
CA ASP A 62 -6.57 14.15 3.58
C ASP A 62 -6.54 15.69 3.77
N ARG A 63 -5.66 16.37 3.04
CA ARG A 63 -5.53 17.83 3.10
C ARG A 63 -6.71 18.56 2.46
N VAL A 64 -7.24 18.06 1.34
CA VAL A 64 -8.29 18.75 0.56
C VAL A 64 -9.68 18.40 1.08
N TYR A 65 -9.92 17.14 1.44
CA TYR A 65 -11.22 16.65 1.85
C TYR A 65 -11.37 16.53 3.38
N GLY A 66 -10.31 16.79 4.14
CA GLY A 66 -10.23 16.47 5.57
C GLY A 66 -9.81 15.01 5.79
N ALA A 67 -9.73 14.58 7.05
CA ALA A 67 -9.30 13.23 7.40
C ALA A 67 -10.14 12.17 6.66
N CYS A 68 -9.55 11.49 5.67
CA CYS A 68 -10.27 10.56 4.79
C CYS A 68 -10.34 9.12 5.34
N ALA A 69 -9.68 8.86 6.47
CA ALA A 69 -9.72 7.63 7.24
C ALA A 69 -9.58 7.98 8.72
N ASP A 70 -10.27 7.23 9.59
CA ASP A 70 -10.20 7.44 11.05
C ASP A 70 -8.87 6.91 11.59
N GLN A 71 -8.42 5.78 11.03
CA GLN A 71 -7.16 5.14 11.39
C GLN A 71 -6.52 4.51 10.16
N TYR A 72 -5.20 4.45 10.16
CA TYR A 72 -4.46 3.69 9.16
C TYR A 72 -3.23 3.02 9.78
N ARG A 73 -2.74 1.98 9.11
CA ARG A 73 -1.55 1.21 9.45
C ARG A 73 -0.75 0.93 8.19
N VAL A 74 0.57 0.92 8.30
CA VAL A 74 1.47 0.76 7.15
C VAL A 74 2.51 -0.30 7.47
N LEU A 75 2.69 -1.24 6.56
CA LEU A 75 3.85 -2.13 6.52
C LEU A 75 4.69 -1.74 5.31
N ASN A 76 5.97 -1.44 5.53
CA ASN A 76 6.91 -1.11 4.48
C ASN A 76 8.13 -2.04 4.56
N ALA A 77 8.03 -3.19 3.90
CA ALA A 77 9.11 -4.17 3.82
C ALA A 77 10.28 -3.69 2.95
N HIS A 78 10.05 -2.72 2.05
CA HIS A 78 11.11 -2.13 1.24
C HIS A 78 12.08 -1.29 2.09
N ALA A 79 11.54 -0.47 3.00
CA ALA A 79 12.32 0.32 3.94
C ALA A 79 12.67 -0.43 5.25
N GLY A 80 12.09 -1.61 5.48
CA GLY A 80 12.22 -2.34 6.74
C GLY A 80 11.54 -1.64 7.94
N ALA A 81 10.46 -0.90 7.68
CA ALA A 81 9.80 -0.03 8.66
C ALA A 81 8.27 -0.23 8.68
N GLY A 82 7.63 0.38 9.68
CA GLY A 82 6.18 0.30 9.89
C GLY A 82 5.75 -0.90 10.73
N ASP A 83 4.47 -1.22 10.64
CA ASP A 83 3.81 -2.30 11.36
C ASP A 83 4.15 -3.68 10.79
N THR A 84 3.99 -4.69 11.65
CA THR A 84 4.09 -6.08 11.23
C THR A 84 2.82 -6.53 10.52
N LEU A 85 2.91 -7.63 9.76
CA LEU A 85 1.74 -8.23 9.14
C LEU A 85 0.71 -8.69 10.19
N GLU A 86 1.16 -9.14 11.36
CA GLU A 86 0.27 -9.55 12.46
C GLU A 86 -0.56 -8.38 12.97
N THR A 87 0.09 -7.24 13.22
CA THR A 87 -0.58 -5.99 13.62
C THR A 87 -1.61 -5.54 12.59
N LEU A 88 -1.26 -5.59 11.29
CA LEU A 88 -2.20 -5.26 10.21
C LEU A 88 -3.38 -6.23 10.13
N LEU A 89 -3.16 -7.53 10.34
CA LEU A 89 -4.23 -8.53 10.34
C LEU A 89 -5.18 -8.36 11.53
N ALA A 90 -4.68 -7.96 12.69
CA ALA A 90 -5.52 -7.61 13.83
C ALA A 90 -6.33 -6.34 13.52
N PHE A 91 -5.69 -5.31 12.99
CA PHE A 91 -6.32 -4.03 12.64
C PHE A 91 -7.51 -4.15 11.69
N VAL A 92 -7.45 -5.05 10.69
CA VAL A 92 -8.55 -5.26 9.73
C VAL A 92 -9.65 -6.22 10.22
N ARG A 93 -9.43 -6.94 11.33
CA ARG A 93 -10.40 -7.89 11.90
C ARG A 93 -11.37 -7.24 12.88
N GLU A 94 -10.91 -6.20 13.56
CA GLU A 94 -11.73 -5.32 14.40
C GLU A 94 -12.65 -4.45 13.54
#